data_AF-A0A851GP23-F1
#
_entry.id   AF-A0A851GP23-F1
#
_cell.length_a   1.000
_cell.length_b   1.000
_cell.length_c   1.000
_cell.angle_alpha   90.00
_cell.angle_beta   90.00
_cell.angle_gamma   90.00
#
_symmetry.space_group_name_H-M   'P 1'
#
loop_
_entity.id
_entity.type
_entity.pdbx_description
1 polymer ?
#
loop_
_entity_poly.entity_id
_entity_poly.type
_entity_poly.pdbx_seq_one_letter_code
_entity_poly.pdbx_strand_id
1 'polypeptide(L)'
;MFNANLPASEYIKQGVLLVVVIAVALFGIKSCRKYQKQRQLVIELSNHASESAAYEQFYAESAQQNLLKAMSEIHQASLLGLTPNEVLDKVMQKEKGFFADEESGSVPIREKLIRDTLLSNYDHCHKLGIFDDDINLDSLAAGELPTITKGPSANETAVIRNIIDASILPGVEKLLPNLVISPPRDEKATDTDTHFAKARAKQLLQSLAEASLIEHKDYKKVMEHFEARQNKLPPIQPEAAPSSSLSKERSPSP
;
A
#
# COMPACT_ATOMS: atom_id res chain seq x y z
N MET A 1 -53.79 -22.57 -43.76
CA MET A 1 -52.86 -21.60 -44.38
C MET A 1 -53.08 -20.26 -43.71
N PHE A 2 -52.21 -19.86 -42.77
CA PHE A 2 -52.26 -18.53 -42.17
C PHE A 2 -51.02 -17.76 -42.65
N ASN A 3 -51.12 -17.15 -43.83
CA ASN A 3 -50.22 -16.07 -44.21
C ASN A 3 -50.77 -14.77 -43.61
N ALA A 4 -50.55 -14.59 -42.32
CA ALA A 4 -50.67 -13.28 -41.70
C ALA A 4 -49.37 -12.52 -42.03
N ASN A 5 -49.38 -11.76 -43.12
CA ASN A 5 -48.37 -10.72 -43.33
C ASN A 5 -48.54 -9.72 -42.20
N LEU A 6 -47.69 -9.81 -41.17
CA LEU A 6 -47.65 -8.83 -40.10
C LEU A 6 -47.34 -7.46 -40.74
N PRO A 7 -48.01 -6.37 -40.32
CA PRO A 7 -47.71 -5.05 -40.87
C PRO A 7 -46.23 -4.72 -40.62
N ALA A 8 -45.56 -4.04 -41.56
CA ALA A 8 -44.13 -3.70 -41.46
C ALA A 8 -43.75 -3.05 -40.12
N SER A 9 -44.69 -2.34 -39.48
CA SER A 9 -44.54 -1.75 -38.15
C SER A 9 -44.34 -2.76 -37.01
N GLU A 10 -44.90 -3.97 -37.10
CA GLU A 10 -44.72 -5.02 -36.10
C GLU A 10 -43.37 -5.73 -36.23
N TYR A 11 -42.88 -5.93 -37.46
CA TYR A 11 -41.52 -6.43 -37.69
C TYR A 11 -40.46 -5.45 -37.16
N ILE A 12 -40.68 -4.14 -37.32
CA ILE A 12 -39.79 -3.11 -36.75
C ILE A 12 -39.81 -3.16 -35.22
N LYS A 13 -40.99 -3.26 -34.59
CA LYS A 13 -41.10 -3.37 -33.12
C LYS A 13 -40.43 -4.63 -32.58
N GLN A 14 -40.61 -5.77 -33.23
CA GLN A 14 -39.96 -7.02 -32.86
C GLN A 14 -38.43 -6.96 -33.05
N GLY A 15 -37.96 -6.34 -34.14
CA GLY A 15 -36.53 -6.11 -34.38
C GLY A 15 -35.89 -5.22 -33.31
N VAL A 16 -36.56 -4.11 -32.92
CA VAL A 16 -36.09 -3.24 -31.84
C VAL A 16 -36.07 -4.00 -30.51
N LEU A 17 -37.10 -4.77 -30.19
CA LEU A 17 -37.16 -5.57 -28.96
C LEU A 17 -36.04 -6.61 -28.92
N LEU A 18 -35.74 -7.28 -30.03
CA LEU A 18 -34.63 -8.22 -30.14
C LEU A 18 -33.28 -7.55 -29.88
N VAL A 19 -33.05 -6.36 -30.44
CA VAL A 19 -31.83 -5.57 -30.20
C VAL A 19 -31.71 -5.18 -28.72
N VAL A 20 -32.81 -4.76 -28.09
CA VAL A 20 -32.84 -4.42 -26.65
C VAL A 20 -32.50 -5.65 -25.79
N VAL A 21 -33.09 -6.81 -26.08
CA VAL A 21 -32.81 -8.06 -25.34
C VAL A 21 -31.33 -8.45 -25.50
N ILE A 22 -30.77 -8.37 -26.70
CA ILE A 22 -29.36 -8.65 -26.94
C ILE A 22 -28.47 -7.66 -26.16
N ALA A 23 -28.79 -6.37 -26.17
CA ALA A 23 -28.04 -5.36 -25.43
C ALA A 23 -28.05 -5.62 -23.92
N VAL A 24 -29.22 -5.96 -23.34
CA VAL A 24 -29.34 -6.32 -21.92
C VAL A 24 -28.56 -7.59 -21.61
N ALA A 25 -28.62 -8.62 -22.46
CA ALA A 25 -27.87 -9.85 -22.28
C ALA A 25 -26.35 -9.62 -22.31
N LEU A 26 -25.85 -8.83 -23.27
CA LEU A 26 -24.44 -8.47 -23.37
C LEU A 26 -23.97 -7.66 -22.15
N PHE A 27 -24.80 -6.73 -21.67
CA PHE A 27 -24.51 -5.95 -20.46
C PHE A 27 -24.47 -6.85 -19.20
N GLY A 28 -25.41 -7.79 -19.09
CA GLY A 28 -25.45 -8.79 -18.01
C GLY A 28 -24.20 -9.67 -18.00
N ILE A 29 -23.79 -10.21 -19.16
CA ILE A 29 -22.58 -11.03 -19.28
C ILE A 29 -21.33 -10.23 -18.91
N LYS A 30 -21.21 -8.99 -19.39
CA LYS A 30 -20.06 -8.11 -19.08
C LYS A 30 -19.98 -7.83 -17.58
N SER A 31 -21.11 -7.51 -16.95
CA SER A 31 -21.20 -7.22 -15.52
C SER A 31 -20.87 -8.46 -14.67
N CYS A 32 -21.39 -9.63 -15.06
CA CYS A 32 -21.08 -10.89 -14.39
C CYS A 32 -19.59 -11.24 -14.48
N ARG A 33 -18.97 -11.12 -15.67
CA ARG A 33 -17.53 -11.34 -15.83
C ARG A 33 -16.69 -10.36 -15.01
N LYS A 34 -17.07 -9.08 -14.98
CA LYS A 34 -16.40 -8.08 -14.15
C LYS A 34 -16.47 -8.45 -12.67
N TYR A 35 -17.64 -8.83 -12.19
CA TYR A 35 -17.86 -9.27 -10.81
C TYR A 35 -17.04 -10.53 -10.45
N GLN A 36 -16.99 -11.50 -11.36
CA GLN A 36 -16.16 -12.71 -11.18
C GLN A 36 -14.67 -12.37 -11.02
N LYS A 37 -14.14 -11.48 -11.88
CA LYS A 37 -12.74 -11.03 -11.77
C LYS A 37 -12.47 -10.29 -10.47
N GLN A 38 -13.35 -9.36 -10.09
CA GLN A 38 -13.23 -8.64 -8.81
C GLN A 38 -13.23 -9.61 -7.63
N ARG A 39 -14.12 -10.61 -7.65
CA ARG A 39 -14.18 -11.63 -6.61
C ARG A 39 -12.87 -12.42 -6.55
N GLN A 40 -12.35 -12.88 -7.68
CA GLN A 40 -11.08 -13.62 -7.75
C GLN A 40 -9.93 -12.82 -7.13
N LEU A 41 -9.79 -11.53 -7.48
CA LEU A 41 -8.76 -10.67 -6.90
C LEU A 41 -8.90 -10.52 -5.39
N VAL A 42 -10.14 -10.41 -4.87
CA VAL A 42 -10.36 -10.40 -3.42
C VAL A 42 -9.96 -11.73 -2.78
N ILE A 43 -10.09 -12.87 -3.49
CA ILE A 43 -9.60 -14.16 -2.98
C ILE A 43 -8.08 -14.21 -2.95
N GLU A 44 -7.42 -13.85 -4.04
CA GLU A 44 -5.97 -13.88 -4.16
C GLU A 44 -5.33 -12.91 -3.14
N LEU A 45 -5.85 -11.70 -3.05
CA LEU A 45 -5.42 -10.71 -2.06
C LEU A 45 -5.70 -11.15 -0.63
N SER A 46 -6.81 -11.84 -0.35
CA SER A 46 -7.03 -12.41 0.99
C SER A 46 -5.98 -13.45 1.36
N ASN A 47 -5.43 -14.19 0.39
CA ASN A 47 -4.38 -15.15 0.68
C ASN A 47 -3.07 -14.42 1.03
N HIS A 48 -2.69 -13.40 0.26
CA HIS A 48 -1.45 -12.63 0.47
C HIS A 48 -1.53 -11.64 1.66
N ALA A 49 -2.73 -11.24 2.06
CA ALA A 49 -2.98 -10.35 3.19
C ALA A 49 -3.51 -11.05 4.45
N SER A 50 -3.57 -12.40 4.46
CA SER A 50 -3.98 -13.17 5.64
C SER A 50 -3.02 -13.00 6.81
N GLU A 51 -3.48 -13.25 8.05
CA GLU A 51 -2.60 -13.18 9.23
C GLU A 51 -1.37 -14.09 9.08
N SER A 52 -1.54 -15.32 8.59
CA SER A 52 -0.40 -16.23 8.36
C SER A 52 0.54 -15.72 7.27
N ALA A 53 0.00 -15.11 6.19
CA ALA A 53 0.82 -14.49 5.16
C ALA A 53 1.60 -13.25 5.67
N ALA A 54 1.01 -12.52 6.61
CA ALA A 54 1.56 -11.27 7.12
C ALA A 54 2.53 -11.45 8.29
N TYR A 55 2.34 -12.48 9.13
CA TYR A 55 3.05 -12.61 10.42
C TYR A 55 3.83 -13.91 10.59
N GLU A 56 3.45 -14.98 9.88
CA GLU A 56 3.98 -16.33 10.14
C GLU A 56 4.89 -16.84 9.03
N GLN A 57 5.52 -15.92 8.28
CA GLN A 57 6.43 -16.29 7.21
C GLN A 57 7.74 -16.87 7.74
N PHE A 58 8.20 -17.96 7.11
CA PHE A 58 9.48 -18.57 7.44
C PHE A 58 10.68 -17.77 6.91
N TYR A 59 10.52 -17.12 5.76
CA TYR A 59 11.56 -16.39 5.04
C TYR A 59 11.12 -14.96 4.72
N ALA A 60 12.06 -14.00 4.79
CA ALA A 60 11.81 -12.60 4.45
C ALA A 60 11.42 -12.43 2.98
N GLU A 61 12.01 -13.21 2.08
CA GLU A 61 11.70 -13.20 0.65
C GLU A 61 10.24 -13.54 0.37
N SER A 62 9.65 -14.51 1.09
CA SER A 62 8.23 -14.85 0.95
C SER A 62 7.33 -13.69 1.35
N ALA A 63 7.66 -12.99 2.45
CA ALA A 63 6.94 -11.80 2.88
C ALA A 63 7.04 -10.66 1.84
N GLN A 64 8.22 -10.50 1.22
CA GLN A 64 8.45 -9.54 0.15
C GLN A 64 7.64 -9.86 -1.11
N GLN A 65 7.64 -11.12 -1.55
CA GLN A 65 6.84 -11.57 -2.70
C GLN A 65 5.35 -11.37 -2.46
N ASN A 66 4.85 -11.67 -1.25
CA ASN A 66 3.46 -11.43 -0.88
C ASN A 66 3.10 -9.95 -0.95
N LEU A 67 3.98 -9.06 -0.47
CA LEU A 67 3.77 -7.61 -0.59
C LEU A 67 3.65 -7.17 -2.05
N LEU A 68 4.55 -7.63 -2.92
CA LEU A 68 4.56 -7.25 -4.34
C LEU A 68 3.32 -7.75 -5.08
N LYS A 69 2.93 -9.01 -4.85
CA LYS A 69 1.71 -9.60 -5.41
C LYS A 69 0.46 -8.87 -4.94
N ALA A 70 0.39 -8.54 -3.65
CA ALA A 70 -0.69 -7.74 -3.09
C ALA A 70 -0.79 -6.36 -3.77
N MET A 71 0.34 -5.71 -4.09
CA MET A 71 0.31 -4.43 -4.83
C MET A 71 -0.27 -4.60 -6.24
N SER A 72 0.10 -5.69 -6.95
CA SER A 72 -0.49 -6.00 -8.26
C SER A 72 -2.00 -6.21 -8.15
N GLU A 73 -2.46 -7.01 -7.20
CA GLU A 73 -3.88 -7.34 -7.01
C GLU A 73 -4.74 -6.12 -6.64
N ILE A 74 -4.24 -5.26 -5.75
CA ILE A 74 -4.90 -3.99 -5.40
C ILE A 74 -5.01 -3.10 -6.65
N HIS A 75 -3.95 -3.01 -7.45
CA HIS A 75 -3.97 -2.21 -8.67
C HIS A 75 -4.93 -2.77 -9.73
N GLN A 76 -4.90 -4.08 -9.97
CA GLN A 76 -5.84 -4.74 -10.88
C GLN A 76 -7.30 -4.54 -10.46
N ALA A 77 -7.57 -4.57 -9.15
CA ALA A 77 -8.91 -4.29 -8.64
C ALA A 77 -9.31 -2.82 -8.85
N SER A 78 -8.34 -1.89 -8.79
CA SER A 78 -8.53 -0.50 -9.18
C SER A 78 -8.91 -0.32 -10.64
N LEU A 79 -8.29 -1.06 -11.56
CA LEU A 79 -8.68 -1.09 -12.97
C LEU A 79 -10.09 -1.66 -13.19
N LEU A 80 -10.56 -2.52 -12.28
CA LEU A 80 -11.95 -3.00 -12.26
C LEU A 80 -12.91 -2.05 -11.54
N GLY A 81 -12.47 -0.86 -11.13
CA GLY A 81 -13.32 0.18 -10.54
C GLY A 81 -13.64 -0.03 -9.07
N LEU A 82 -12.76 -0.71 -8.31
CA LEU A 82 -12.78 -0.69 -6.85
C LEU A 82 -11.64 0.17 -6.33
N THR A 83 -11.89 1.06 -5.38
CA THR A 83 -10.79 1.81 -4.75
C THR A 83 -9.92 0.88 -3.87
N PRO A 84 -8.64 1.19 -3.63
CA PRO A 84 -7.79 0.39 -2.75
C PRO A 84 -8.41 0.13 -1.36
N ASN A 85 -9.10 1.13 -0.81
CA ASN A 85 -9.83 0.99 0.44
C ASN A 85 -10.97 -0.03 0.33
N GLU A 86 -11.85 0.11 -0.67
CA GLU A 86 -12.98 -0.82 -0.87
C GLU A 86 -12.53 -2.26 -1.09
N VAL A 87 -11.39 -2.47 -1.78
CA VAL A 87 -10.82 -3.80 -2.00
C VAL A 87 -10.36 -4.41 -0.68
N LEU A 88 -9.60 -3.65 0.12
CA LEU A 88 -9.11 -4.12 1.41
C LEU A 88 -10.25 -4.31 2.42
N ASP A 89 -11.28 -3.46 2.39
CA ASP A 89 -12.50 -3.66 3.18
C ASP A 89 -13.15 -5.01 2.86
N LYS A 90 -13.29 -5.35 1.58
CA LYS A 90 -13.83 -6.65 1.15
C LYS A 90 -12.94 -7.83 1.55
N VAL A 91 -11.62 -7.66 1.53
CA VAL A 91 -10.67 -8.70 1.96
C VAL A 91 -10.83 -8.98 3.45
N MET A 92 -10.79 -7.94 4.29
CA MET A 92 -10.87 -8.09 5.75
C MET A 92 -12.26 -8.54 6.23
N GLN A 93 -13.33 -8.19 5.51
CA GLN A 93 -14.68 -8.70 5.80
C GLN A 93 -14.86 -10.17 5.40
N LYS A 94 -14.21 -10.62 4.32
CA LYS A 94 -14.32 -12.00 3.85
C LYS A 94 -13.74 -13.00 4.85
N GLU A 95 -12.70 -12.63 5.60
CA GLU A 95 -12.17 -13.46 6.70
C GLU A 95 -13.19 -13.69 7.81
N LYS A 96 -14.17 -12.78 7.98
CA LYS A 96 -15.22 -12.87 9.01
C LYS A 96 -16.38 -13.79 8.63
N GLY A 97 -16.42 -14.30 7.40
CA GLY A 97 -17.48 -15.17 6.88
C GLY A 97 -18.78 -14.41 6.60
N PHE A 98 -19.58 -14.91 5.65
CA PHE A 98 -20.85 -14.30 5.21
C PHE A 98 -21.98 -14.30 6.27
N PHE A 99 -21.71 -14.74 7.50
CA PHE A 99 -22.67 -14.86 8.60
C PHE A 99 -22.25 -14.10 9.88
N ALA A 100 -21.17 -13.32 9.84
CA ALA A 100 -20.88 -12.41 10.94
C ALA A 100 -21.90 -11.27 10.91
N ASP A 101 -22.72 -11.17 11.96
CA ASP A 101 -23.65 -10.07 12.18
C ASP A 101 -22.97 -8.73 11.89
N GLU A 102 -23.71 -7.79 11.29
CA GLU A 102 -23.31 -6.40 11.04
C GLU A 102 -23.08 -5.58 12.33
N GLU A 103 -22.56 -6.19 13.40
CA GLU A 103 -21.92 -5.41 14.44
C GLU A 103 -20.63 -4.86 13.86
N SER A 104 -20.66 -3.54 13.66
CA SER A 104 -19.53 -2.66 13.40
C SER A 104 -18.49 -2.71 14.53
N GLY A 105 -17.93 -3.90 14.77
CA GLY A 105 -16.78 -4.11 15.63
C GLY A 105 -15.57 -3.49 14.96
N SER A 106 -14.85 -2.67 15.70
CA SER A 106 -13.56 -2.11 15.27
C SER A 106 -12.70 -3.20 14.63
N VAL A 107 -12.14 -2.93 13.45
CA VAL A 107 -11.18 -3.82 12.78
C VAL A 107 -10.10 -4.24 13.79
N PRO A 108 -9.88 -5.55 14.01
CA PRO A 108 -8.80 -6.04 14.86
C PRO A 108 -7.49 -5.33 14.56
N ILE A 109 -6.70 -5.03 15.60
CA ILE A 109 -5.47 -4.25 15.47
C ILE A 109 -4.53 -4.87 14.42
N ARG A 110 -4.48 -6.21 14.35
CA ARG A 110 -3.71 -6.97 13.35
C ARG A 110 -4.16 -6.70 11.91
N GLU A 111 -5.44 -6.92 11.61
CA GLU A 111 -6.03 -6.57 10.31
C GLU A 111 -5.76 -5.10 9.93
N LYS A 112 -5.84 -4.19 10.91
CA LYS A 112 -5.54 -2.78 10.71
C LYS A 112 -4.08 -2.53 10.32
N LEU A 113 -3.11 -3.17 10.98
CA LEU A 113 -1.69 -3.06 10.60
C LEU A 113 -1.47 -3.50 9.14
N ILE A 114 -2.07 -4.63 8.75
CA ILE A 114 -1.94 -5.16 7.39
C ILE A 114 -2.52 -4.15 6.39
N ARG A 115 -3.74 -3.68 6.65
CA ARG A 115 -4.42 -2.67 5.81
C ARG A 115 -3.57 -1.42 5.65
N ASP A 116 -3.13 -0.82 6.75
CA ASP A 116 -2.38 0.44 6.74
C ASP A 116 -1.04 0.28 5.99
N THR A 117 -0.41 -0.89 6.12
CA THR A 117 0.83 -1.22 5.41
C THR A 117 0.60 -1.35 3.91
N LEU A 118 -0.43 -2.08 3.49
CA LEU A 118 -0.75 -2.28 2.08
C LEU A 118 -1.14 -0.95 1.42
N LEU A 119 -1.94 -0.12 2.10
CA LEU A 119 -2.29 1.22 1.60
C LEU A 119 -1.06 2.12 1.47
N SER A 120 -0.21 2.18 2.49
CA SER A 120 1.00 3.01 2.42
C SER A 120 1.95 2.55 1.31
N ASN A 121 2.06 1.25 1.05
CA ASN A 121 2.88 0.72 -0.04
C ASN A 121 2.24 0.98 -1.41
N TYR A 122 0.91 0.89 -1.52
CA TYR A 122 0.21 1.23 -2.75
C TYR A 122 0.45 2.69 -3.15
N ASP A 123 0.40 3.60 -2.17
CA ASP A 123 0.73 5.01 -2.37
C ASP A 123 2.19 5.22 -2.78
N HIS A 124 3.13 4.46 -2.21
CA HIS A 124 4.53 4.51 -2.65
C HIS A 124 4.68 4.03 -4.10
N CYS A 125 4.06 2.91 -4.47
CA CYS A 125 4.07 2.40 -5.84
C CYS A 125 3.51 3.41 -6.85
N HIS A 126 2.41 4.07 -6.49
CA HIS A 126 1.83 5.13 -7.31
C HIS A 126 2.77 6.33 -7.46
N LYS A 127 3.45 6.75 -6.38
CA LYS A 127 4.42 7.87 -6.40
C LYS A 127 5.66 7.55 -7.23
N LEU A 128 6.10 6.29 -7.22
CA LEU A 128 7.25 5.81 -7.99
C LEU A 128 6.91 5.48 -9.45
N GLY A 129 5.64 5.58 -9.82
CA GLY A 129 5.15 5.25 -11.17
C GLY A 129 5.25 3.76 -11.52
N ILE A 130 5.31 2.89 -10.50
CA ILE A 130 5.43 1.44 -10.70
C ILE A 130 4.26 0.90 -11.53
N PHE A 131 3.06 1.47 -11.36
CA PHE A 131 1.85 1.03 -12.07
C PHE A 131 1.70 1.60 -13.50
N ASP A 132 2.62 2.46 -13.96
CA ASP A 132 2.50 3.10 -15.28
C ASP A 132 3.01 2.23 -16.44
N ASP A 133 3.71 1.12 -16.13
CA ASP A 133 4.32 0.22 -17.12
C ASP A 133 3.80 -1.21 -16.94
N ASP A 134 3.36 -1.81 -18.04
CA ASP A 134 2.85 -3.19 -18.06
C ASP A 134 3.93 -4.20 -17.63
N ILE A 135 5.21 -3.95 -17.95
CA ILE A 135 6.33 -4.81 -17.53
C ILE A 135 6.45 -4.83 -16.01
N ASN A 136 6.23 -3.69 -15.36
CA ASN A 136 6.24 -3.61 -13.91
C ASN A 136 5.03 -4.28 -13.29
N LEU A 137 3.87 -4.23 -13.93
CA LEU A 137 2.66 -4.94 -13.47
C LEU A 137 2.87 -6.47 -13.51
N ASP A 138 3.49 -6.96 -14.57
CA ASP A 138 3.87 -8.38 -14.70
C ASP A 138 4.92 -8.76 -13.65
N SER A 139 5.92 -7.90 -13.43
CA SER A 139 6.94 -8.09 -12.39
C SER A 139 6.31 -8.18 -10.99
N LEU A 140 5.39 -7.26 -10.66
CA LEU A 140 4.66 -7.30 -9.39
C LEU A 140 3.81 -8.57 -9.25
N ALA A 141 3.14 -9.02 -10.31
CA ALA A 141 2.35 -10.25 -10.31
C ALA A 141 3.23 -11.50 -10.10
N ALA A 142 4.46 -11.50 -10.63
CA ALA A 142 5.44 -12.56 -10.39
C ALA A 142 6.03 -12.51 -8.96
N GLY A 143 5.94 -11.36 -8.28
CA GLY A 143 6.61 -11.12 -7.00
C GLY A 143 8.06 -10.65 -7.16
N GLU A 144 8.38 -10.06 -8.31
CA GLU A 144 9.69 -9.51 -8.64
C GLU A 144 9.72 -7.99 -8.45
N LEU A 145 10.92 -7.45 -8.21
CA LEU A 145 11.11 -6.02 -7.94
C LEU A 145 10.91 -5.20 -9.23
N PRO A 146 9.97 -4.25 -9.25
CA PRO A 146 9.70 -3.43 -10.43
C PRO A 146 10.77 -2.34 -10.62
N THR A 147 10.82 -1.77 -11.82
CA THR A 147 11.64 -0.61 -12.15
C THR A 147 10.87 0.68 -11.90
N ILE A 148 11.53 1.68 -11.30
CA ILE A 148 10.92 2.99 -11.01
C ILE A 148 10.83 3.79 -12.29
N THR A 149 9.66 4.37 -12.58
CA THR A 149 9.44 5.16 -13.80
C THR A 149 9.32 6.66 -13.53
N LYS A 150 9.01 7.05 -12.28
CA LYS A 150 8.82 8.45 -11.87
C LYS A 150 9.72 8.83 -10.69
N GLY A 151 10.23 10.06 -10.71
CA GLY A 151 11.00 10.65 -9.62
C GLY A 151 12.51 10.70 -9.87
N PRO A 152 13.31 11.05 -8.85
CA PRO A 152 14.76 11.22 -8.97
C PRO A 152 15.50 9.91 -9.29
N SER A 153 14.94 8.77 -8.87
CA SER A 153 15.50 7.42 -9.07
C SER A 153 14.87 6.68 -10.26
N ALA A 154 14.43 7.41 -11.31
CA ALA A 154 13.84 6.79 -12.48
C ALA A 154 14.85 5.89 -13.23
N ASN A 155 14.38 4.74 -13.72
CA ASN A 155 15.15 3.63 -14.32
C ASN A 155 15.96 2.78 -13.32
N GLU A 156 15.80 3.01 -12.02
CA GLU A 156 16.42 2.15 -11.00
C GLU A 156 15.43 1.09 -10.52
N THR A 157 15.96 -0.08 -10.14
CA THR A 157 15.15 -1.15 -9.54
C THR A 157 14.72 -0.74 -8.13
N ALA A 158 13.41 -0.83 -7.85
CA ALA A 158 12.89 -0.58 -6.52
C ALA A 158 13.45 -1.60 -5.51
N VAL A 159 13.55 -1.19 -4.25
CA VAL A 159 13.99 -2.06 -3.16
C VAL A 159 12.94 -2.11 -2.06
N ILE A 160 12.77 -3.29 -1.46
CA ILE A 160 11.97 -3.46 -0.27
C ILE A 160 12.87 -3.25 0.95
N ARG A 161 12.60 -2.20 1.71
CA ARG A 161 13.31 -1.86 2.93
C ARG A 161 12.51 -2.28 4.15
N ASN A 162 13.23 -2.55 5.23
CA ASN A 162 12.66 -2.77 6.54
C ASN A 162 12.56 -1.43 7.30
N ILE A 163 11.44 -1.19 7.98
CA ILE A 163 11.27 -0.03 8.87
C ILE A 163 12.15 -0.23 10.12
N ILE A 164 12.15 -1.44 10.66
CA ILE A 164 12.98 -1.89 11.77
C ILE A 164 13.96 -2.92 11.23
N ASP A 165 15.25 -2.67 11.42
CA ASP A 165 16.32 -3.56 10.98
C ASP A 165 16.33 -4.86 11.81
N ALA A 166 16.57 -5.99 11.14
CA ALA A 166 16.73 -7.30 11.76
C ALA A 166 17.89 -7.31 12.79
N SER A 167 18.88 -6.43 12.62
CA SER A 167 19.98 -6.27 13.59
C SER A 167 19.49 -5.78 14.96
N ILE A 168 18.35 -5.09 15.00
CA ILE A 168 17.77 -4.53 16.24
C ILE A 168 16.76 -5.52 16.83
N LEU A 169 15.91 -6.11 15.98
CA LEU A 169 14.92 -7.09 16.40
C LEU A 169 14.86 -8.26 15.40
N PRO A 170 15.46 -9.42 15.70
CA PRO A 170 15.45 -10.56 14.81
C PRO A 170 14.03 -11.10 14.56
N GLY A 171 13.70 -11.43 13.32
CA GLY A 171 12.41 -12.00 12.92
C GLY A 171 11.40 -10.98 12.40
N VAL A 172 11.60 -9.68 12.66
CA VAL A 172 10.71 -8.63 12.13
C VAL A 172 10.83 -8.44 10.63
N GLU A 173 11.92 -8.90 10.02
CA GLU A 173 12.12 -8.87 8.58
C GLU A 173 11.12 -9.73 7.81
N LYS A 174 10.48 -10.66 8.50
CA LYS A 174 9.48 -11.59 7.95
C LYS A 174 8.05 -11.06 8.08
N LEU A 175 7.87 -9.96 8.82
CA LEU A 175 6.57 -9.36 9.05
C LEU A 175 6.24 -8.40 7.92
N LEU A 176 5.11 -8.62 7.25
CA LEU A 176 4.63 -7.75 6.17
C LEU A 176 4.53 -6.28 6.62
N PRO A 177 4.04 -5.95 7.84
CA PRO A 177 3.99 -4.56 8.32
C PRO A 177 5.33 -3.84 8.45
N ASN A 178 6.44 -4.59 8.44
CA ASN A 178 7.77 -4.01 8.50
C ASN A 178 8.34 -3.66 7.12
N LEU A 179 7.66 -4.03 6.03
CA LEU A 179 8.16 -3.92 4.66
C LEU A 179 7.65 -2.65 3.96
N VAL A 180 8.57 -1.97 3.26
CA VAL A 180 8.29 -0.74 2.52
C VAL A 180 8.98 -0.76 1.16
N ILE A 181 8.21 -0.64 0.08
CA ILE A 181 8.70 -0.43 -1.28
C ILE A 181 9.21 1.00 -1.40
N SER A 182 10.42 1.16 -1.91
CA SER A 182 11.12 2.44 -1.92
C SER A 182 12.23 2.50 -2.97
N PRO A 183 12.69 3.70 -3.34
CA PRO A 183 13.86 3.84 -4.19
C PRO A 183 15.12 3.32 -3.48
N PRO A 184 16.11 2.82 -4.24
CA PRO A 184 17.41 2.53 -3.67
C PRO A 184 17.98 3.84 -3.10
N ARG A 185 18.70 3.72 -2.00
CA ARG A 185 19.06 4.89 -1.19
C ARG A 185 20.13 5.71 -1.92
N ASP A 186 19.84 6.97 -2.20
CA ASP A 186 20.89 7.96 -2.45
C ASP A 186 21.74 8.09 -1.19
N GLU A 187 23.06 7.96 -1.32
CA GLU A 187 24.02 8.13 -0.22
C GLU A 187 23.91 9.49 0.51
N LYS A 188 23.14 10.43 -0.05
CA LYS A 188 22.89 11.79 0.44
C LYS A 188 21.61 11.96 1.28
N ALA A 189 21.08 10.89 1.88
CA ALA A 189 19.89 10.98 2.73
C ALA A 189 20.08 12.00 3.87
N THR A 190 19.28 13.07 3.84
CA THR A 190 19.31 14.22 4.76
C THR A 190 18.76 13.89 6.16
N ASP A 191 19.12 14.71 7.16
CA ASP A 191 18.72 14.56 8.57
C ASP A 191 17.21 14.38 8.81
N THR A 192 16.39 15.00 7.95
CA THR A 192 14.93 14.88 7.94
C THR A 192 14.44 13.45 7.72
N ASP A 193 15.13 12.67 6.88
CA ASP A 193 14.76 11.28 6.61
C ASP A 193 14.94 10.41 7.86
N THR A 194 15.90 10.75 8.72
CA THR A 194 16.15 10.04 9.98
C THR A 194 15.05 10.30 11.01
N HIS A 195 14.52 11.53 11.07
CA HIS A 195 13.42 11.88 11.98
C HIS A 195 12.09 11.22 11.57
N PHE A 196 11.73 11.26 10.29
CA PHE A 196 10.51 10.59 9.79
C PHE A 196 10.64 9.07 9.90
N ALA A 197 11.80 8.49 9.58
CA ALA A 197 12.06 7.07 9.78
C ALA A 197 11.91 6.66 11.25
N LYS A 198 12.42 7.46 12.19
CA LYS A 198 12.26 7.22 13.63
C LYS A 198 10.80 7.28 14.06
N ALA A 199 10.03 8.26 13.61
CA ALA A 199 8.60 8.36 13.92
C ALA A 199 7.81 7.16 13.39
N ARG A 200 8.06 6.75 12.14
CA ARG A 200 7.45 5.57 11.53
C ARG A 200 7.83 4.29 12.27
N ALA A 201 9.10 4.12 12.66
CA ALA A 201 9.55 2.97 13.45
C ALA A 201 8.92 2.92 14.84
N LYS A 202 8.79 4.07 15.52
CA LYS A 202 8.08 4.18 16.81
C LYS A 202 6.62 3.76 16.71
N GLN A 203 5.91 4.28 15.71
CA GLN A 203 4.51 3.93 15.47
C GLN A 203 4.36 2.45 15.19
N LEU A 204 5.20 1.89 14.30
CA LEU A 204 5.17 0.46 14.00
C LEU A 204 5.43 -0.39 15.26
N LEU A 205 6.43 -0.06 16.08
CA LEU A 205 6.71 -0.78 17.33
C LEU A 205 5.54 -0.76 18.31
N GLN A 206 4.90 0.40 18.46
CA GLN A 206 3.73 0.52 19.31
C GLN A 206 2.60 -0.39 18.79
N SER A 207 2.31 -0.34 17.50
CA SER A 207 1.28 -1.16 16.88
C SER A 207 1.59 -2.66 16.95
N LEU A 208 2.87 -3.06 16.80
CA LEU A 208 3.30 -4.46 16.98
C LEU A 208 3.16 -4.93 18.43
N ALA A 209 3.46 -4.07 19.41
CA ALA A 209 3.29 -4.38 20.82
C ALA A 209 1.81 -4.53 21.19
N GLU A 210 0.96 -3.60 20.73
CA GLU A 210 -0.50 -3.66 20.89
C GLU A 210 -1.10 -4.92 20.24
N ALA A 211 -0.56 -5.34 19.09
CA ALA A 211 -0.94 -6.57 18.40
C ALA A 211 -0.42 -7.87 19.04
N SER A 212 0.34 -7.76 20.15
CA SER A 212 1.00 -8.88 20.83
C SER A 212 1.93 -9.68 19.91
N LEU A 213 2.56 -9.01 18.94
CA LEU A 213 3.51 -9.60 17.99
C LEU A 213 4.97 -9.49 18.47
N ILE A 214 5.22 -8.60 19.44
CA ILE A 214 6.54 -8.43 20.08
C ILE A 214 6.38 -8.40 21.60
N GLU A 215 7.40 -8.88 22.31
CA GLU A 215 7.44 -8.79 23.77
C GLU A 215 7.80 -7.37 24.24
N HIS A 216 7.33 -7.00 25.44
CA HIS A 216 7.60 -5.67 26.01
C HIS A 216 9.11 -5.38 26.20
N LYS A 217 9.92 -6.42 26.39
CA LYS A 217 11.38 -6.33 26.48
C LYS A 217 12.03 -5.89 25.16
N ASP A 218 11.44 -6.29 24.03
CA ASP A 218 11.98 -6.03 22.70
C ASP A 218 11.56 -4.63 22.22
N TYR A 219 10.37 -4.17 22.60
CA TYR A 219 9.95 -2.77 22.45
C TYR A 219 10.97 -1.80 23.06
N LYS A 220 11.45 -2.09 24.28
CA LYS A 220 12.41 -1.24 24.98
C LYS A 220 13.77 -1.18 24.29
N LYS A 221 14.30 -2.33 23.84
CA LYS A 221 15.58 -2.40 23.12
C LYS A 221 15.58 -1.57 21.84
N VAL A 222 14.51 -1.66 21.05
CA VAL A 222 14.41 -0.91 19.80
C VAL A 222 14.32 0.59 20.10
N MET A 223 13.57 0.97 21.14
CA MET A 223 13.51 2.37 21.55
C MET A 223 14.87 2.92 22.00
N GLU A 224 15.58 2.19 22.86
CA GLU A 224 16.90 2.58 23.33
C GLU A 224 17.90 2.75 22.15
N HIS A 225 17.81 1.91 21.11
CA HIS A 225 18.64 2.05 19.91
C HIS A 225 18.34 3.34 19.11
N PHE A 226 17.06 3.68 18.91
CA PHE A 226 16.66 4.92 18.22
C PHE A 226 16.96 6.18 19.04
N GLU A 227 17.08 6.09 20.36
CA GLU A 227 17.49 7.19 21.25
C GLU A 227 19.01 7.32 21.34
N ALA A 228 19.76 6.22 21.44
CA ALA A 228 21.22 6.22 21.47
C ALA A 228 21.84 6.78 20.18
N ARG A 229 21.20 6.56 19.03
CA ARG A 229 21.64 7.16 17.74
C ARG A 229 21.50 8.68 17.73
N GLN A 230 20.56 9.24 18.48
CA GLN A 230 20.34 10.69 18.59
C GLN A 230 21.42 11.37 19.43
N ASN A 231 21.92 10.70 20.48
CA ASN A 231 23.00 11.21 21.34
C ASN A 231 24.39 11.16 20.68
N LYS A 232 24.52 10.52 19.51
CA LYS A 232 25.77 10.49 18.72
C LYS A 232 25.85 11.59 17.64
N LEU A 233 24.80 12.37 17.43
CA LEU A 233 24.87 13.55 16.56
C LEU A 233 25.23 14.78 17.40
N PRO A 234 26.16 15.64 16.95
CA PRO A 234 26.46 16.89 17.64
C PRO A 234 25.19 17.75 17.73
N PRO A 235 25.01 18.50 18.83
CA PRO A 235 23.82 19.31 19.04
C PRO A 235 23.68 20.34 17.92
N ILE A 236 22.46 20.44 17.39
CA ILE A 236 22.03 21.50 16.47
C ILE A 236 22.38 22.84 17.14
N GLN A 237 23.40 23.52 16.62
CA GLN A 237 23.58 24.93 16.95
C GLN A 237 22.41 25.67 16.28
N PRO A 238 21.55 26.38 17.05
CA PRO A 238 20.53 27.20 16.44
C PRO A 238 21.23 28.22 15.54
N GLU A 239 20.89 28.16 14.25
CA GLU A 239 21.29 29.13 13.24
C GLU A 239 21.01 30.53 13.79
N ALA A 240 22.10 31.26 14.07
CA ALA A 240 22.02 32.59 14.63
C ALA A 240 21.17 33.46 13.69
N ALA A 241 20.13 34.06 14.25
CA ALA A 241 19.28 35.03 13.57
C ALA A 241 20.15 36.05 12.81
N PRO A 242 19.77 36.47 11.59
CA PRO A 242 20.54 37.44 10.83
C PRO A 242 20.64 38.73 11.64
N SER A 243 21.87 39.04 12.05
CA SER A 243 22.19 40.24 12.82
C SER A 243 21.79 41.48 12.03
N SER A 244 20.90 42.27 12.62
CA SER A 244 20.50 43.58 12.17
C SER A 244 21.70 44.54 12.10
N SER A 245 22.19 44.83 10.90
CA SER A 245 23.08 45.96 10.68
C SER A 245 22.23 47.23 10.45
N LEU A 246 21.88 47.93 11.53
CA LEU A 246 21.36 49.29 11.46
C LEU A 246 22.30 50.22 12.23
N SER A 247 23.14 50.87 11.42
CA SER A 247 23.83 52.16 11.57
C SER A 247 23.90 52.76 12.98
N LYS A 248 25.09 52.73 13.57
CA LYS A 248 25.47 53.64 14.66
C LYS A 248 26.27 54.79 14.07
N GLU A 249 25.52 55.82 13.67
CA GLU A 249 26.02 57.15 13.40
C GLU A 249 26.52 57.75 14.72
N ARG A 250 27.84 58.01 14.83
CA ARG A 250 28.45 59.07 15.65
C ARG A 250 29.98 58.97 15.65
N SER A 251 30.61 59.96 15.06
CA SER A 251 31.90 60.49 15.54
C SER A 251 31.85 62.02 15.44
N PRO A 252 32.08 62.75 16.54
CA PRO A 252 32.41 64.17 16.52
C PRO A 252 33.91 64.40 16.28
N SER A 253 34.21 65.66 16.01
CA SER A 253 35.46 66.35 15.57
C SER A 253 36.77 66.02 16.32
N PRO A 254 37.92 66.49 15.82
CA PRO A 254 38.36 67.89 15.95
C PRO A 254 38.41 68.68 14.64
#